data_AF-A0A094J2R1-F1
#
_entry.id   AF-A0A094J2R1-F1
#
_cell.length_a   1.000
_cell.length_b   1.000
_cell.length_c   1.000
_cell.angle_alpha   90.00
_cell.angle_beta   90.00
_cell.angle_gamma   90.00
#
_symmetry.space_group_name_H-M   'P 1'
#
loop_
_entity.id
_entity.type
_entity.pdbx_description
1 polymer ?
#
loop_
_entity_poly.entity_id
_entity_poly.type
_entity_poly.pdbx_seq_one_letter_code
_entity_poly.pdbx_strand_id
1 'polypeptide(L)'
;DIASIEQRMATKDDIASIEQRMATKDDIASIEQRMATKDDIVAMDKRIEQIEQTMATKDDIASIEQRMATKEDVALVPAIREMVGQLMERMTVVELHVQEIPMMKQQIEQLSQQMQEGFEKLDRQETVLQALSLRSIQQANDIHYLKTNAISTK
;
A
#
# COMPACT_ATOMS: atom_id res chain seq x y z
N ASP A 1 -24.63 -72.64 -80.38
CA ASP A 1 -25.06 -73.14 -79.06
C ASP A 1 -25.82 -72.10 -78.28
N ILE A 2 -27.09 -72.40 -78.00
CA ILE A 2 -27.98 -71.58 -77.16
C ILE A 2 -27.67 -71.80 -75.67
N ALA A 3 -27.23 -73.00 -75.31
CA ALA A 3 -26.87 -73.36 -73.93
C ALA A 3 -25.74 -72.49 -73.34
N SER A 4 -24.75 -72.09 -74.15
CA SER A 4 -23.66 -71.23 -73.67
C SER A 4 -24.11 -69.78 -73.43
N ILE A 5 -25.17 -69.34 -74.10
CA ILE A 5 -25.80 -68.03 -73.89
C ILE A 5 -26.63 -68.07 -72.60
N GLU A 6 -27.41 -69.13 -72.39
CA GLU A 6 -28.18 -69.35 -71.15
C GLU A 6 -27.28 -69.40 -69.91
N GLN A 7 -26.08 -69.99 -70.03
CA GLN A 7 -25.13 -70.09 -68.92
C GLN A 7 -24.41 -68.76 -68.60
N ARG A 8 -24.46 -67.78 -69.52
CA ARG A 8 -23.80 -66.47 -69.38
C ARG A 8 -24.77 -65.32 -69.14
N MET A 9 -26.07 -65.53 -69.37
CA MET A 9 -27.07 -64.50 -69.11
C MET A 9 -27.43 -64.44 -67.63
N ALA A 10 -27.60 -63.22 -67.12
CA ALA A 10 -28.14 -63.03 -65.79
C ALA A 10 -29.58 -63.56 -65.74
N THR A 11 -29.88 -64.29 -64.67
CA THR A 11 -31.23 -64.77 -64.36
C THR A 11 -32.04 -63.67 -63.70
N LYS A 12 -33.35 -63.88 -63.56
CA LYS A 12 -34.22 -62.96 -62.82
C LYS A 12 -33.84 -62.85 -61.35
N ASP A 13 -33.34 -63.94 -60.77
CA ASP A 13 -32.90 -63.96 -59.36
C ASP A 13 -31.63 -63.13 -59.19
N ASP A 14 -30.73 -63.13 -60.18
CA ASP A 14 -29.54 -62.26 -60.19
C ASP A 14 -29.95 -60.78 -60.22
N ILE A 15 -30.94 -60.41 -61.02
CA ILE A 15 -31.45 -59.02 -61.12
C ILE A 15 -32.13 -58.60 -59.82
N ALA A 16 -32.95 -59.47 -59.21
CA ALA A 16 -33.64 -59.17 -57.95
C ALA A 16 -32.64 -58.99 -56.78
N SER A 17 -31.58 -59.79 -56.75
CA SER A 17 -30.50 -59.66 -55.76
C SER A 17 -29.74 -58.33 -55.90
N ILE A 18 -29.53 -57.87 -57.14
CA ILE A 18 -28.92 -56.56 -57.42
C ILE A 18 -29.84 -55.43 -56.94
N GLU A 19 -31.14 -55.48 -57.27
CA GLU A 19 -32.12 -54.47 -56.85
C GLU A 19 -32.21 -54.35 -55.32
N GLN A 20 -32.16 -55.45 -54.57
CA GLN A 20 -32.16 -55.42 -53.10
C GLN A 20 -30.88 -54.83 -52.48
N ARG A 21 -29.75 -54.90 -53.18
CA ARG A 21 -28.44 -54.43 -52.67
C ARG A 21 -28.14 -52.99 -53.08
N MET A 22 -28.81 -52.48 -54.10
CA MET A 22 -28.63 -51.11 -54.55
C MET A 22 -29.37 -50.14 -53.63
N ALA A 23 -28.70 -49.04 -53.29
CA ALA A 23 -29.36 -47.92 -52.62
C ALA A 23 -30.47 -47.38 -53.53
N THR A 24 -31.63 -47.11 -52.92
CA THR A 24 -32.76 -46.48 -53.60
C THR A 24 -32.52 -44.98 -53.75
N LYS A 25 -33.34 -44.32 -54.57
CA LYS A 25 -33.31 -42.85 -54.69
C LYS A 25 -33.63 -42.16 -53.36
N ASP A 26 -34.52 -42.76 -52.57
CA ASP A 26 -34.90 -42.24 -51.26
C ASP A 26 -33.73 -42.35 -50.26
N ASP A 27 -32.92 -43.42 -50.35
CA ASP A 27 -31.70 -43.57 -49.55
C ASP A 27 -30.68 -42.47 -49.90
N ILE A 28 -30.47 -42.21 -51.19
CA ILE A 28 -29.53 -41.17 -51.66
C ILE A 28 -30.02 -39.78 -51.24
N ALA A 29 -31.31 -39.47 -51.40
CA ALA A 29 -31.88 -38.19 -50.99
C ALA A 29 -31.79 -37.98 -49.46
N SER A 30 -31.99 -39.04 -48.67
CA SER A 30 -31.81 -39.00 -47.22
C SER A 30 -30.34 -38.72 -46.84
N ILE A 31 -29.39 -39.31 -47.56
CA ILE A 31 -27.96 -39.04 -47.36
C ILE A 31 -27.63 -37.59 -47.71
N GLU A 32 -28.09 -37.08 -48.85
CA GLU A 32 -27.88 -35.70 -49.29
C GLU A 32 -28.44 -34.67 -48.29
N GLN A 33 -29.60 -34.95 -47.70
CA GLN A 33 -30.19 -34.07 -46.68
C GLN A 33 -29.44 -34.10 -45.33
N ARG A 34 -28.75 -35.20 -45.01
CA ARG A 34 -28.06 -35.38 -43.72
C ARG A 34 -26.59 -35.02 -43.76
N MET A 35 -25.97 -35.05 -44.94
CA MET A 35 -24.55 -34.74 -45.07
C MET A 35 -24.31 -33.24 -44.97
N ALA A 36 -23.23 -32.87 -44.28
CA ALA A 36 -22.75 -31.50 -44.34
C ALA A 36 -22.31 -31.17 -45.77
N THR A 37 -22.69 -29.99 -46.23
CA THR A 37 -22.24 -29.43 -47.49
C THR A 37 -20.89 -28.75 -47.33
N LYS A 38 -20.27 -28.40 -48.46
CA LYS A 38 -19.04 -27.59 -48.44
C LYS A 38 -19.27 -26.22 -47.80
N ASP A 39 -20.45 -25.64 -47.97
CA ASP A 39 -20.79 -24.33 -47.42
C ASP A 39 -20.89 -24.37 -45.89
N ASP A 40 -21.38 -25.49 -45.34
CA ASP A 40 -21.41 -25.70 -43.88
C ASP A 40 -20.00 -25.71 -43.30
N ILE A 41 -19.05 -26.37 -43.98
CA ILE A 41 -17.64 -26.42 -43.57
C ILE A 41 -17.00 -25.03 -43.64
N VAL A 42 -17.22 -24.29 -44.73
CA VAL A 42 -16.70 -22.91 -44.87
C VAL A 42 -17.27 -21.98 -43.81
N ALA A 43 -18.55 -22.14 -43.45
CA ALA A 43 -19.16 -21.38 -42.37
C ALA A 43 -18.56 -21.72 -41.00
N MET A 44 -18.25 -23.00 -40.76
CA MET A 44 -17.56 -23.44 -39.55
C MET A 44 -16.14 -22.90 -39.46
N ASP A 45 -15.35 -22.96 -40.55
CA ASP A 45 -13.97 -22.46 -40.58
C ASP A 45 -13.93 -20.96 -40.24
N LYS A 46 -14.82 -20.15 -40.83
CA LYS A 46 -14.93 -18.73 -40.50
C LYS A 46 -15.26 -18.48 -39.03
N ARG A 47 -16.12 -19.29 -38.43
CA ARG A 47 -16.47 -19.17 -37.01
C ARG A 47 -15.31 -19.56 -36.11
N ILE A 48 -14.57 -20.60 -36.47
CA ILE A 48 -13.37 -21.03 -35.75
C ILE A 48 -12.31 -19.93 -35.81
N GLU A 49 -12.05 -19.37 -36.98
CA GLU A 49 -11.11 -18.26 -37.15
C GLU A 49 -11.50 -17.04 -36.32
N GLN A 50 -12.78 -16.69 -36.27
CA GLN A 50 -13.27 -15.60 -35.41
C GLN A 50 -13.05 -15.89 -33.91
N ILE A 51 -13.25 -17.14 -33.47
CA ILE A 51 -13.00 -17.54 -32.09
C ILE A 51 -11.50 -17.43 -31.79
N GLU A 52 -10.65 -17.95 -32.66
CA GLU A 52 -9.20 -17.91 -32.50
C GLU A 52 -8.65 -16.48 -32.44
N GLN A 53 -9.24 -15.55 -33.19
CA GLN A 53 -8.85 -14.14 -33.17
C GLN A 53 -9.34 -13.37 -31.93
N THR A 54 -10.38 -13.85 -31.24
CA THR A 54 -11.02 -13.12 -30.12
C THR A 54 -10.82 -13.77 -28.77
N MET A 55 -10.44 -15.05 -28.74
CA MET A 55 -10.15 -15.75 -27.50
C MET A 55 -8.84 -15.27 -26.90
N ALA A 56 -8.82 -15.14 -25.57
CA ALA A 56 -7.57 -14.99 -24.86
C ALA A 56 -6.77 -16.29 -24.94
N THR A 57 -5.50 -16.19 -25.31
CA THR A 57 -4.58 -17.32 -25.29
C THR A 57 -4.10 -17.58 -23.86
N LYS A 58 -3.45 -18.74 -23.66
CA LYS A 58 -2.82 -19.04 -22.37
C LYS A 58 -1.70 -18.04 -22.02
N ASP A 59 -1.00 -17.55 -23.02
CA ASP A 59 0.08 -16.57 -22.85
C ASP A 59 -0.48 -15.19 -22.44
N ASP A 60 -1.63 -14.80 -23.00
CA ASP A 60 -2.34 -13.59 -22.58
C ASP A 60 -2.73 -13.68 -21.09
N ILE A 61 -3.31 -14.81 -20.68
CA ILE A 61 -3.71 -15.04 -19.28
C ILE A 61 -2.48 -15.01 -18.36
N ALA A 62 -1.39 -15.68 -18.73
CA ALA A 62 -0.16 -15.68 -17.93
C ALA A 62 0.45 -14.28 -17.79
N SER A 63 0.46 -13.48 -18.86
CA SER A 63 0.91 -12.08 -18.84
C SER A 63 0.02 -11.23 -17.92
N ILE A 64 -1.29 -11.46 -17.97
CA ILE A 64 -2.27 -10.78 -17.12
C ILE A 64 -2.07 -11.16 -15.64
N GLU A 65 -1.88 -12.45 -15.32
CA GLU A 65 -1.61 -12.94 -13.97
C GLU A 65 -0.31 -12.37 -13.38
N GLN A 66 0.75 -12.24 -14.18
CA GLN A 66 2.01 -11.65 -13.73
C GLN A 66 1.92 -10.16 -13.42
N ARG A 67 0.97 -9.44 -14.05
CA ARG A 67 0.86 -7.98 -13.94
C ARG A 67 -0.24 -7.53 -13.00
N MET A 68 -1.25 -8.35 -12.75
CA MET A 68 -2.35 -7.98 -11.88
C MET A 68 -1.98 -8.14 -10.42
N ALA A 69 -2.49 -7.24 -9.58
CA ALA A 69 -2.53 -7.50 -8.15
C ALA A 69 -3.52 -8.65 -7.88
N THR A 70 -3.10 -9.59 -7.04
CA THR A 70 -3.95 -10.67 -6.57
C THR A 70 -4.96 -10.15 -5.54
N LYS A 71 -5.95 -10.98 -5.21
CA LYS A 71 -6.93 -10.61 -4.17
C LYS A 71 -6.24 -10.46 -2.80
N GLU A 72 -5.21 -11.26 -2.58
CA GLU A 72 -4.35 -11.25 -1.40
C GLU A 72 -3.60 -9.92 -1.27
N ASP A 73 -3.04 -9.41 -2.37
CA ASP A 73 -2.34 -8.11 -2.38
C ASP A 73 -3.28 -6.96 -1.96
N VAL A 74 -4.52 -6.99 -2.45
CA VAL A 74 -5.52 -5.94 -2.17
C VAL A 74 -6.14 -6.08 -0.78
N ALA A 75 -6.14 -7.28 -0.18
CA ALA A 75 -6.72 -7.53 1.14
C ALA A 75 -6.04 -6.76 2.27
N LEU A 76 -4.76 -6.37 2.09
CA LEU A 76 -4.00 -5.60 3.08
C LEU A 76 -4.27 -4.09 3.02
N VAL A 77 -4.84 -3.58 1.92
CA VAL A 77 -5.07 -2.14 1.71
C VAL A 77 -5.89 -1.47 2.82
N PRO A 78 -6.98 -2.07 3.35
CA PRO A 78 -7.73 -1.48 4.45
C PRO A 78 -6.89 -1.29 5.72
N ALA A 79 -6.07 -2.28 6.09
CA ALA A 79 -5.20 -2.21 7.26
C ALA A 79 -4.10 -1.15 7.08
N ILE A 80 -3.49 -1.07 5.88
CA ILE A 80 -2.52 -0.01 5.56
C ILE A 80 -3.18 1.37 5.67
N ARG A 81 -4.40 1.51 5.15
CA ARG A 81 -5.16 2.77 5.22
C ARG A 81 -5.43 3.20 6.66
N GLU A 82 -5.81 2.27 7.51
CA GLU A 82 -6.03 2.53 8.94
C GLU A 82 -4.74 2.96 9.63
N MET A 83 -3.64 2.25 9.41
CA MET A 83 -2.33 2.57 9.97
C MET A 83 -1.85 3.96 9.52
N VAL A 84 -2.04 4.31 8.25
CA VAL A 84 -1.72 5.65 7.73
C VAL A 84 -2.62 6.71 8.39
N GLY A 85 -3.90 6.43 8.59
CA GLY A 85 -4.81 7.34 9.30
C GLY A 85 -4.36 7.64 10.73
N GLN A 86 -3.98 6.59 11.48
CA GLN A 86 -3.44 6.74 12.84
C GLN A 86 -2.13 7.54 12.86
N LEU A 87 -1.27 7.33 11.85
CA LEU A 87 -0.02 8.08 11.72
C LEU A 87 -0.28 9.57 11.46
N MET A 88 -1.27 9.90 10.63
CA MET A 88 -1.66 11.29 10.36
C MET A 88 -2.18 11.96 11.63
N GLU A 89 -3.03 11.30 12.41
CA GLU A 89 -3.54 11.84 13.68
C GLU A 89 -2.39 12.12 14.67
N ARG A 90 -1.43 11.20 14.79
CA ARG A 90 -0.23 11.41 15.60
C ARG A 90 0.63 12.55 15.10
N MET A 91 0.77 12.71 13.78
CA MET A 91 1.52 13.83 13.18
C MET A 91 0.88 15.17 13.55
N THR A 92 -0.45 15.28 13.50
CA THR A 92 -1.16 16.50 13.91
C THR A 92 -0.88 16.86 15.36
N VAL A 93 -0.82 15.88 16.26
CA VAL A 93 -0.44 16.12 17.66
C VAL A 93 1.00 16.62 17.77
N VAL A 94 1.94 16.04 17.02
CA VAL A 94 3.34 16.52 17.00
C VAL A 94 3.45 17.94 16.47
N GLU A 95 2.73 18.27 15.40
CA GLU A 95 2.68 19.62 14.84
C GLU A 95 2.22 20.64 15.89
N LEU A 96 1.17 20.33 16.67
CA LEU A 96 0.71 21.19 17.77
C LEU A 96 1.80 21.40 18.83
N HIS A 97 2.46 20.34 19.32
CA HIS A 97 3.53 20.48 20.31
C HIS A 97 4.72 21.29 19.77
N VAL A 98 5.06 21.14 18.48
CA VAL A 98 6.12 21.92 17.85
C VAL A 98 5.79 23.41 17.83
N GLN A 99 4.51 23.79 17.69
CA GLN A 99 4.07 25.18 17.78
C GLN A 99 4.21 25.77 19.19
N GLU A 100 4.23 24.95 20.24
CA GLU A 100 4.38 25.39 21.64
C GLU A 100 5.84 25.63 22.03
N ILE A 101 6.81 25.03 21.31
CA ILE A 101 8.25 25.14 21.60
C ILE A 101 8.76 26.59 21.72
N PRO A 102 8.39 27.55 20.83
CA PRO A 102 8.84 28.92 20.95
C PRO A 102 8.43 29.59 22.26
N MET A 103 7.20 29.33 22.72
CA MET A 103 6.69 29.88 23.98
C MET A 103 7.46 29.27 25.17
N MET A 104 7.63 27.95 25.18
CA MET A 104 8.42 27.27 26.22
C MET A 104 9.87 27.78 26.25
N LYS A 105 10.49 27.97 25.08
CA LYS A 105 11.83 28.55 24.97
C LYS A 105 11.89 29.96 25.56
N GLN A 106 10.90 30.80 25.26
CA GLN A 106 10.84 32.16 25.81
C GLN A 106 10.66 32.15 27.34
N GLN A 107 9.82 31.26 27.88
CA GLN A 107 9.63 31.11 29.32
C GLN A 107 10.92 30.67 30.03
N ILE A 108 11.66 29.73 29.45
CA ILE A 108 12.95 29.28 29.99
C ILE A 108 13.98 30.43 29.97
N GLU A 109 14.03 31.22 28.90
CA GLU A 109 14.91 32.38 28.80
C GLU A 109 14.61 33.41 29.91
N GLN A 110 13.32 33.71 30.12
CA GLN A 110 12.87 34.60 31.18
C GLN A 110 13.25 34.08 32.58
N LEU A 111 13.05 32.79 32.83
CA LEU A 111 13.44 32.19 34.11
C LEU A 111 14.95 32.24 34.33
N SER A 112 15.74 31.99 33.28
CA SER A 112 17.20 32.12 33.30
C SER A 112 17.63 33.54 33.66
N GLN A 113 17.00 34.56 33.06
CA GLN A 113 17.27 35.96 33.38
C GLN A 113 16.91 36.30 34.83
N GLN A 114 15.76 35.83 35.33
CA GLN A 114 15.37 36.03 36.72
C GLN A 114 16.36 35.38 37.71
N MET A 115 16.86 34.19 37.40
CA MET A 115 17.90 33.54 38.21
C MET A 115 19.19 34.37 38.21
N GLN A 116 19.62 34.89 37.06
CA GLN A 116 20.80 35.73 36.97
C GLN A 116 20.68 37.00 37.81
N GLU A 117 19.53 37.68 37.73
CA GLU A 117 19.23 38.83 38.59
C GLU A 117 19.23 38.46 40.08
N GLY A 118 18.76 37.25 40.41
CA GLY A 118 18.81 36.69 41.76
C GLY A 118 20.24 36.54 42.28
N PHE A 119 21.14 35.98 41.48
CA PHE A 119 22.56 35.87 41.82
C PHE A 119 23.21 37.24 42.03
N GLU A 120 22.97 38.21 41.14
CA GLU A 120 23.50 39.56 41.34
C GLU A 120 22.99 40.23 42.63
N LYS A 121 21.74 39.98 43.02
CA LYS A 121 21.20 40.49 44.28
C LYS A 121 21.88 39.85 45.48
N LEU A 122 22.19 38.55 45.43
CA LEU A 122 22.94 37.85 46.46
C LEU A 122 24.36 38.43 46.59
N ASP A 123 25.07 38.64 45.48
CA ASP A 123 26.41 39.25 45.49
C ASP A 123 26.39 40.67 46.09
N ARG A 124 25.37 41.47 45.74
CA ARG A 124 25.18 42.81 46.33
C ARG A 124 24.90 42.72 47.83
N GLN A 125 24.05 41.79 48.27
CA GLN A 125 23.76 41.58 49.69
C GLN A 125 25.01 41.15 50.46
N GLU A 126 25.83 40.27 49.89
CA GLU A 126 27.10 39.85 50.49
C GLU A 126 28.04 41.06 50.65
N THR A 127 28.19 41.87 49.61
CA THR A 127 29.03 43.09 49.66
C THR A 127 28.56 44.06 50.76
N VAL A 128 27.24 44.28 50.87
CA VAL A 128 26.66 45.14 51.90
C VAL A 128 26.91 44.59 53.30
N LEU A 129 26.74 43.28 53.51
CA LEU A 129 27.00 42.63 54.79
C LEU A 129 28.48 42.72 55.18
N GLN A 130 29.40 42.51 54.23
CA GLN A 130 30.84 42.69 54.45
C GLN A 130 31.17 44.13 54.88
N ALA A 131 30.62 45.15 54.20
CA ALA A 131 30.84 46.55 54.54
C ALA A 131 30.28 46.92 55.93
N LEU A 132 29.09 46.43 56.27
CA LEU A 132 28.48 46.63 57.59
C LEU A 132 29.31 45.97 58.71
N SER A 133 29.80 44.75 58.49
CA SER A 133 30.70 44.06 59.41
C SER A 133 31.97 44.87 59.67
N LEU A 134 32.60 45.36 58.60
CA LEU A 134 33.81 46.19 58.67
C LEU A 134 33.56 47.49 59.46
N ARG A 135 32.43 48.16 59.21
CA ARG A 135 32.03 49.36 59.95
C ARG A 135 31.72 49.07 61.42
N SER A 136 31.10 47.94 61.74
CA SER A 136 30.83 47.53 63.12
C SER A 136 32.13 47.26 63.89
N ILE A 137 33.12 46.63 63.25
CA ILE A 137 34.45 46.41 63.83
C ILE A 137 35.13 47.77 64.09
N GLN A 138 35.09 48.68 63.11
CA GLN A 138 35.66 50.03 63.26
C GLN A 138 35.01 50.77 64.43
N GLN A 139 33.67 50.78 64.51
CA GLN A 139 32.94 51.42 65.61
C GLN A 139 33.29 50.80 66.97
N ALA A 140 33.42 49.48 67.06
CA ALA A 140 33.82 48.81 68.29
C ALA A 140 35.24 49.21 68.73
N ASN A 141 36.17 49.30 67.77
CA ASN A 141 37.53 49.78 68.02
C ASN A 141 37.54 51.24 68.47
N ASP A 142 36.82 52.13 67.80
CA ASP A 142 36.74 53.56 68.14
C ASP A 142 36.19 53.75 69.57
N ILE A 143 35.14 53.02 69.94
CA ILE A 143 34.59 53.02 71.30
C ILE A 143 35.65 52.54 72.31
N HIS A 144 36.40 51.48 71.99
CA HIS A 144 37.45 50.98 72.86
C HIS A 144 38.56 52.03 73.08
N TYR A 145 39.04 52.71 72.03
CA TYR A 145 40.02 53.78 72.13
C TYR A 145 39.54 54.97 72.98
N LEU A 146 38.28 55.39 72.79
CA LEU A 146 37.69 56.46 73.60
C LEU A 146 37.61 56.05 75.09
N LYS A 147 37.26 54.80 75.37
CA LYS A 147 37.15 54.27 76.74
C LYS A 147 38.51 54.17 77.43
N THR A 148 39.56 53.69 76.76
CA THR A 148 40.90 53.60 77.34
C THR A 148 41.50 54.98 77.62
N ASN A 149 41.32 55.96 76.71
CA ASN A 149 41.79 57.33 76.92
C ASN A 149 41.05 58.04 78.06
N ALA A 150 39.74 57.81 78.21
CA ALA A 150 38.95 58.35 79.33
C ALA A 150 39.33 57.75 80.70
N ILE A 151 39.82 56.51 80.73
CA ILE A 151 40.31 55.87 81.96
C ILE A 151 41.72 56.36 82.30
N SER A 152 42.57 56.58 81.31
CA SER A 152 43.95 57.04 81.52
C SER A 152 44.09 58.54 81.88
N THR A 153 42.99 59.31 81.83
CA THR A 153 42.93 60.75 82.17
C THR A 153 42.26 61.03 83.52
N LYS A 154 41.90 60.00 84.29
CA LYS A 154 41.52 60.07 85.71
C LYS A 154 42.64 59.53 86.60
#